data_AF-A0A1G1FQE2-F1
#
_entry.id   AF-A0A1G1FQE2-F1
#
_cell.length_a   1.000
_cell.length_b   1.000
_cell.length_c   1.000
_cell.angle_alpha   90.00
_cell.angle_beta   90.00
_cell.angle_gamma   90.00
#
_symmetry.space_group_name_H-M   'P 1'
#
loop_
_entity.id
_entity.type
_entity.pdbx_description
1 polymer ?
#
loop_
_entity_poly.entity_id
_entity_poly.type
_entity_poly.pdbx_seq_one_letter_code
_entity_poly.pdbx_strand_id
1 'polypeptide(L)'
;MIVFGMIIPCLRTAAARLKHLFSVLHAWPGRYLIAGAILVALNGAFAHAADVSKDQRQWWIDHYGLIDAKSEPLVARAEQVFKRVAAAADKKGNWLPKLVVVGGKGDPYALAIRDGSVILTLEGLKICYSNAAPETGDSRLAFLIGHELSHLAKDDFWHSSAFAAVSSYKDNEQVRRTLMGQLEKTGGSLDFVRTQELQADSYGILYMTMAGYDPKVIIGQDNANFFQYWVSQIAGKLAYDDALHLSPEARSGFIRTELQPIIDALPRFWQGVQLYQSGNYEVAVTLFESFIEKYPAREAYNNLGVSHYQLAMQSLSECNKLLPTLNLPMALDSETTAQLLRQASVNASTAPVRNKVYQSNLQEAGRFFKEPDKNGNVGCFQNEAYKANLQDAIRFLEEAEKKDATYLPARINVSTALIVSENYAKAISAADEALEVDPNSREALNNKAVAEYLFNKKNPSASEQANKIVAPSDHIWAGVTIDMGNFSMGPSVMWWATEHFGAQASYGQGTFTSYSLRGLVKYGKIAGLTPYAGLGYLSVERETNVFGVDARFSGKGGEILAGVLLPISASLSLFSAINANTIKLEKIVSAKGQNVPVTMSYNPLSFTTTLLYVFD
;
A
#
# COMPACT_ATOMS: atom_id res chain seq x y z
N MET A 1 -24.78 -33.64 -29.63
CA MET A 1 -26.00 -34.40 -30.00
C MET A 1 -25.76 -35.94 -29.99
N ILE A 2 -25.15 -36.49 -28.92
CA ILE A 2 -24.81 -37.94 -28.83
C ILE A 2 -25.29 -38.60 -27.51
N VAL A 3 -25.80 -37.83 -26.54
CA VAL A 3 -26.19 -38.34 -25.20
C VAL A 3 -27.64 -38.87 -25.14
N PHE A 4 -28.50 -38.55 -26.11
CA PHE A 4 -29.91 -38.97 -26.10
C PHE A 4 -30.16 -40.45 -26.48
N GLY A 5 -29.15 -41.17 -26.98
CA GLY A 5 -29.31 -42.54 -27.50
C GLY A 5 -29.47 -43.65 -26.44
N MET A 6 -28.99 -43.46 -25.20
CA MET A 6 -28.89 -44.54 -24.20
C MET A 6 -30.02 -44.56 -23.16
N ILE A 7 -30.87 -43.54 -23.08
CA ILE A 7 -31.89 -43.42 -22.01
C ILE A 7 -33.20 -44.18 -22.39
N ILE A 8 -33.51 -44.27 -23.68
CA ILE A 8 -34.77 -44.84 -24.19
C ILE A 8 -34.90 -46.36 -23.93
N PRO A 9 -33.84 -47.20 -24.03
CA PRO A 9 -33.95 -48.63 -23.69
C PRO A 9 -34.27 -48.90 -22.21
N CYS A 10 -33.67 -48.13 -21.29
CA CYS A 10 -33.91 -48.27 -19.84
C CYS A 10 -35.33 -47.89 -19.41
N LEU A 11 -35.92 -46.86 -20.03
CA LEU A 11 -37.31 -46.46 -19.71
C LEU A 11 -38.33 -47.51 -20.18
N ARG A 12 -38.07 -48.22 -21.28
CA ARG A 12 -38.95 -49.31 -21.74
C ARG A 12 -38.90 -50.54 -20.84
N THR A 13 -37.74 -50.93 -20.33
CA THR A 13 -37.62 -52.05 -19.37
C THR A 13 -38.16 -51.71 -17.99
N ALA A 14 -38.02 -50.46 -17.54
CA ALA A 14 -38.65 -49.97 -16.31
C ALA A 14 -40.19 -49.97 -16.41
N ALA A 15 -40.77 -49.44 -17.49
CA ALA A 15 -42.22 -49.41 -17.71
C ALA A 15 -42.84 -50.81 -17.83
N ALA A 16 -42.13 -51.77 -18.43
CA ALA A 16 -42.57 -53.18 -18.49
C ALA A 16 -42.58 -53.85 -17.11
N ARG A 17 -41.57 -53.60 -16.26
CA ARG A 17 -41.52 -54.10 -14.88
C ARG A 17 -42.58 -53.44 -13.97
N LEU A 18 -42.87 -52.15 -14.16
CA LEU A 18 -43.93 -51.43 -13.44
C LEU A 18 -45.33 -51.96 -13.76
N LYS A 19 -45.64 -52.30 -15.02
CA LYS A 19 -46.92 -52.96 -15.35
C LYS A 19 -47.10 -54.31 -14.65
N HIS A 20 -46.02 -55.09 -14.54
CA HIS A 20 -46.04 -56.39 -13.84
C HIS A 20 -46.15 -56.26 -12.31
N LEU A 21 -45.66 -55.16 -11.72
CA LEU A 21 -45.87 -54.83 -10.31
C LEU A 21 -47.32 -54.41 -10.03
N PHE A 22 -47.93 -53.61 -10.91
CA PHE A 22 -49.30 -53.12 -10.75
C PHE A 22 -50.37 -54.22 -10.85
N SER A 23 -50.13 -55.28 -11.64
CA SER A 23 -51.05 -56.43 -11.74
C SER A 23 -51.05 -57.33 -10.51
N VAL A 24 -49.95 -57.38 -9.74
CA VAL A 24 -49.84 -58.20 -8.52
C VAL A 24 -50.44 -57.50 -7.29
N LEU A 25 -50.52 -56.17 -7.28
CA LEU A 25 -50.89 -55.38 -6.11
C LEU A 25 -52.41 -55.19 -5.87
N HIS A 26 -53.29 -55.96 -6.51
CA HIS A 26 -54.74 -55.74 -6.47
C HIS A 26 -55.47 -56.12 -5.16
N ALA A 27 -54.76 -56.63 -4.14
CA ALA A 27 -55.38 -57.14 -2.91
C ALA A 27 -54.63 -56.79 -1.60
N TRP A 28 -53.99 -55.61 -1.50
CA TRP A 28 -53.26 -55.20 -0.28
C TRP A 28 -53.69 -53.82 0.27
N PRO A 29 -54.05 -53.68 1.58
CA PRO A 29 -54.51 -52.42 2.16
C PRO A 29 -53.46 -51.30 2.27
N GLY A 30 -52.17 -51.64 2.23
CA GLY A 30 -51.06 -50.70 2.51
C GLY A 30 -50.73 -49.68 1.41
N ARG A 31 -51.53 -49.58 0.34
CA ARG A 31 -51.25 -48.74 -0.85
C ARG A 31 -51.00 -47.26 -0.52
N TYR A 32 -51.78 -46.69 0.39
CA TYR A 32 -51.65 -45.29 0.80
C TYR A 32 -50.40 -45.02 1.65
N LEU A 33 -49.91 -46.01 2.40
CA LEU A 33 -48.70 -45.87 3.23
C LEU A 33 -47.42 -45.85 2.37
N ILE A 34 -47.34 -46.70 1.34
CA ILE A 34 -46.17 -46.72 0.44
C ILE A 34 -46.17 -45.48 -0.48
N ALA A 35 -47.33 -45.09 -1.01
CA ALA A 35 -47.45 -43.84 -1.77
C ALA A 35 -47.13 -42.61 -0.91
N GLY A 36 -47.60 -42.57 0.34
CA GLY A 36 -47.27 -41.53 1.32
C GLY A 36 -45.79 -41.48 1.67
N ALA A 37 -45.16 -42.64 1.93
CA ALA A 37 -43.73 -42.72 2.22
C ALA A 37 -42.85 -42.24 1.05
N ILE A 38 -43.24 -42.55 -0.20
CA ILE A 38 -42.56 -42.06 -1.40
C ILE A 38 -42.77 -40.55 -1.57
N LEU A 39 -43.98 -40.02 -1.29
CA LEU A 39 -44.23 -38.57 -1.32
C LEU A 39 -43.43 -37.82 -0.25
N VAL A 40 -43.32 -38.38 0.97
CA VAL A 40 -42.55 -37.81 2.08
C VAL A 40 -41.05 -37.87 1.78
N ALA A 41 -40.54 -38.97 1.22
CA ALA A 41 -39.14 -39.08 0.81
C ALA A 41 -38.79 -38.12 -0.33
N LEU A 42 -39.68 -37.94 -1.31
CA LEU A 42 -39.52 -36.95 -2.39
C LEU A 42 -39.58 -35.52 -1.84
N ASN A 43 -40.56 -35.17 -1.00
CA ASN A 43 -40.64 -33.85 -0.37
C ASN A 43 -39.43 -33.56 0.52
N GLY A 44 -38.92 -34.55 1.25
CA GLY A 44 -37.66 -34.44 2.00
C GLY A 44 -36.46 -34.17 1.09
N ALA A 45 -36.33 -34.89 -0.02
CA ALA A 45 -35.26 -34.67 -1.00
C ALA A 45 -35.37 -33.29 -1.69
N PHE A 46 -36.58 -32.83 -2.02
CA PHE A 46 -36.80 -31.50 -2.60
C PHE A 46 -36.53 -30.37 -1.58
N ALA A 47 -36.92 -30.54 -0.31
CA ALA A 47 -36.60 -29.59 0.75
C ALA A 47 -35.08 -29.49 0.98
N HIS A 48 -34.38 -30.62 1.03
CA HIS A 48 -32.93 -30.65 1.23
C HIS A 48 -32.16 -30.09 0.02
N ALA A 49 -32.66 -30.31 -1.21
CA ALA A 49 -32.10 -29.70 -2.42
C ALA A 49 -32.34 -28.17 -2.47
N ALA A 50 -33.46 -27.69 -1.95
CA ALA A 50 -33.73 -26.26 -1.81
C ALA A 50 -32.82 -25.59 -0.76
N ASP A 51 -32.52 -26.29 0.34
CA ASP A 51 -31.61 -25.86 1.42
C ASP A 51 -30.19 -25.62 0.86
N VAL A 52 -29.62 -26.63 0.19
CA VAL A 52 -28.29 -26.57 -0.43
C VAL A 52 -28.18 -25.47 -1.51
N SER A 53 -29.30 -25.04 -2.12
CA SER A 53 -29.27 -23.98 -3.14
C SER A 53 -29.00 -22.59 -2.57
N LYS A 54 -29.47 -22.28 -1.36
CA LYS A 54 -29.30 -20.96 -0.71
C LYS A 54 -27.87 -20.72 -0.21
N ASP A 55 -27.10 -21.79 0.01
CA ASP A 55 -25.69 -21.73 0.36
C ASP A 55 -24.76 -21.38 -0.83
N GLN A 56 -25.31 -21.11 -2.02
CA GLN A 56 -24.57 -20.67 -3.21
C GLN A 56 -24.94 -19.24 -3.62
N ARG A 57 -23.96 -18.36 -3.85
CA ARG A 57 -24.22 -16.96 -4.25
C ARG A 57 -25.05 -16.82 -5.53
N GLN A 58 -24.96 -17.80 -6.43
CA GLN A 58 -25.69 -17.77 -7.70
C GLN A 58 -27.21 -17.76 -7.48
N TRP A 59 -27.69 -18.50 -6.48
CA TRP A 59 -29.11 -18.49 -6.12
C TRP A 59 -29.60 -17.10 -5.69
N TRP A 60 -28.79 -16.38 -4.90
CA TRP A 60 -29.10 -15.02 -4.48
C TRP A 60 -29.11 -14.04 -5.65
N ILE A 61 -28.16 -14.18 -6.59
CA ILE A 61 -28.11 -13.38 -7.83
C ILE A 61 -29.34 -13.68 -8.72
N ASP A 62 -29.69 -14.94 -8.91
CA ASP A 62 -30.81 -15.37 -9.76
C ASP A 62 -32.17 -14.96 -9.16
N HIS A 63 -32.29 -14.93 -7.82
CA HIS A 63 -33.55 -14.64 -7.13
C HIS A 63 -33.79 -13.15 -6.83
N TYR A 64 -32.73 -12.38 -6.56
CA TYR A 64 -32.83 -10.97 -6.15
C TYR A 64 -32.16 -9.98 -7.12
N GLY A 65 -31.42 -10.46 -8.12
CA GLY A 65 -30.65 -9.64 -9.06
C GLY A 65 -29.36 -9.10 -8.45
N LEU A 66 -28.26 -9.17 -9.21
CA LEU A 66 -27.00 -8.51 -8.87
C LEU A 66 -27.12 -6.99 -9.06
N ILE A 67 -26.64 -6.22 -8.09
CA ILE A 67 -26.45 -4.77 -8.19
C ILE A 67 -24.95 -4.49 -8.28
N ASP A 68 -24.52 -3.68 -9.24
CA ASP A 68 -23.11 -3.40 -9.50
C ASP A 68 -22.74 -1.92 -9.28
N ALA A 69 -21.45 -1.64 -9.21
CA ALA A 69 -20.89 -0.29 -9.09
C ALA A 69 -21.29 0.68 -10.22
N LYS A 70 -21.77 0.18 -11.37
CA LYS A 70 -22.23 1.01 -12.52
C LYS A 70 -23.67 1.47 -12.34
N SER A 71 -24.51 0.64 -11.73
CA SER A 71 -25.93 0.90 -11.48
C SER A 71 -26.17 1.60 -10.13
N GLU A 72 -25.31 1.39 -9.14
CA GLU A 72 -25.39 2.01 -7.82
C GLU A 72 -23.98 2.41 -7.31
N PRO A 73 -23.64 3.71 -7.26
CA PRO A 73 -22.32 4.17 -6.80
C PRO A 73 -21.96 3.77 -5.36
N LEU A 74 -22.95 3.54 -4.49
CA LEU A 74 -22.69 3.01 -3.14
C LEU A 74 -22.05 1.62 -3.15
N VAL A 75 -22.24 0.81 -4.21
CA VAL A 75 -21.61 -0.51 -4.33
C VAL A 75 -20.10 -0.38 -4.51
N ALA A 76 -19.62 0.59 -5.28
CA ALA A 76 -18.17 0.84 -5.42
C ALA A 76 -17.50 1.17 -4.07
N ARG A 77 -18.20 1.95 -3.23
CA ARG A 77 -17.75 2.28 -1.87
C ARG A 77 -17.80 1.05 -0.96
N ALA A 78 -18.86 0.24 -1.08
CA ALA A 78 -18.98 -1.02 -0.35
C ALA A 78 -17.89 -2.04 -0.69
N GLU A 79 -17.50 -2.15 -1.97
CA GLU A 79 -16.38 -2.99 -2.42
C GLU A 79 -15.04 -2.53 -1.83
N GLN A 80 -14.81 -1.22 -1.72
CA GLN A 80 -13.62 -0.67 -1.07
C GLN A 80 -13.58 -0.96 0.44
N VAL A 81 -14.69 -0.73 1.14
CA VAL A 81 -14.82 -1.06 2.57
C VAL A 81 -14.63 -2.57 2.78
N PHE A 82 -15.28 -3.40 1.96
CA PHE A 82 -15.15 -4.86 2.00
C PHE A 82 -13.70 -5.31 1.81
N LYS A 83 -13.02 -4.82 0.77
CA LYS A 83 -11.61 -5.15 0.49
C LYS A 83 -10.72 -4.85 1.70
N ARG A 84 -10.95 -3.73 2.39
CA ARG A 84 -10.15 -3.31 3.53
C ARG A 84 -10.44 -4.12 4.79
N VAL A 85 -11.70 -4.35 5.13
CA VAL A 85 -12.07 -5.17 6.31
C VAL A 85 -11.70 -6.65 6.08
N ALA A 86 -11.89 -7.18 4.88
CA ALA A 86 -11.47 -8.54 4.53
C ALA A 86 -9.94 -8.71 4.45
N ALA A 87 -9.17 -7.64 4.27
CA ALA A 87 -7.71 -7.68 4.41
C ALA A 87 -7.30 -7.83 5.89
N ALA A 88 -7.91 -7.03 6.76
CA ALA A 88 -7.66 -7.01 8.20
C ALA A 88 -8.17 -8.27 8.94
N ALA A 89 -9.32 -8.80 8.55
CA ALA A 89 -9.98 -9.95 9.18
C ALA A 89 -9.16 -11.25 9.14
N ASP A 90 -9.50 -12.17 10.04
CA ASP A 90 -8.91 -13.51 10.03
C ASP A 90 -9.49 -14.33 8.87
N LYS A 91 -8.66 -15.21 8.31
CA LYS A 91 -8.98 -15.99 7.12
C LYS A 91 -8.80 -17.47 7.42
N LYS A 92 -9.86 -18.25 7.28
CA LYS A 92 -9.79 -19.72 7.27
C LYS A 92 -9.49 -20.18 5.85
N GLY A 93 -8.47 -21.02 5.67
CA GLY A 93 -7.86 -21.31 4.35
C GLY A 93 -8.77 -21.91 3.26
N ASN A 94 -10.01 -22.29 3.61
CA ASN A 94 -11.01 -22.79 2.65
C ASN A 94 -11.83 -21.67 1.99
N TRP A 95 -11.83 -20.45 2.56
CA TRP A 95 -12.72 -19.37 2.14
C TRP A 95 -11.94 -18.22 1.48
N LEU A 96 -12.43 -17.76 0.34
CA LEU A 96 -12.00 -16.51 -0.31
C LEU A 96 -13.18 -15.53 -0.28
N PRO A 97 -13.28 -14.65 0.74
CA PRO A 97 -14.44 -13.80 0.93
C PRO A 97 -14.77 -12.93 -0.27
N LYS A 98 -16.07 -12.86 -0.63
CA LYS A 98 -16.58 -12.02 -1.72
C LYS A 98 -17.85 -11.28 -1.30
N LEU A 99 -17.88 -9.97 -1.48
CA LEU A 99 -19.12 -9.21 -1.39
C LEU A 99 -20.00 -9.49 -2.62
N VAL A 100 -21.30 -9.70 -2.40
CA VAL A 100 -22.30 -9.76 -3.48
C VAL A 100 -23.47 -8.86 -3.07
N VAL A 101 -23.66 -7.75 -3.77
CA VAL A 101 -24.78 -6.84 -3.49
C VAL A 101 -26.00 -7.25 -4.33
N VAL A 102 -27.15 -7.43 -3.69
CA VAL A 102 -28.39 -7.89 -4.34
C VAL A 102 -29.58 -6.95 -4.15
N GLY A 103 -30.53 -6.97 -5.08
CA GLY A 103 -31.72 -6.11 -5.09
C GLY A 103 -32.82 -6.44 -4.06
N GLY A 104 -32.53 -7.36 -3.13
CA GLY A 104 -33.48 -7.80 -2.09
C GLY A 104 -33.94 -6.66 -1.18
N LYS A 105 -35.16 -6.80 -0.65
CA LYS A 105 -35.77 -5.88 0.33
C LYS A 105 -35.99 -6.61 1.66
N GLY A 106 -35.55 -5.99 2.75
CA GLY A 106 -35.66 -6.53 4.11
C GLY A 106 -34.73 -7.70 4.45
N ASP A 107 -35.18 -8.48 5.43
CA ASP A 107 -34.45 -9.54 6.15
C ASP A 107 -34.12 -10.78 5.27
N PRO A 108 -32.83 -11.17 5.14
CA PRO A 108 -31.67 -10.72 5.92
C PRO A 108 -30.92 -9.62 5.16
N TYR A 109 -30.60 -8.53 5.86
CA TYR A 109 -29.94 -7.40 5.21
C TYR A 109 -28.49 -7.69 4.80
N ALA A 110 -27.80 -8.54 5.56
CA ALA A 110 -26.51 -9.11 5.26
C ALA A 110 -26.48 -10.59 5.69
N LEU A 111 -25.66 -11.42 5.04
CA LEU A 111 -25.50 -12.84 5.38
C LEU A 111 -24.20 -13.45 4.82
N ALA A 112 -23.39 -14.03 5.69
CA ALA A 112 -22.33 -14.97 5.35
C ALA A 112 -22.88 -16.36 4.95
N ILE A 113 -22.47 -16.88 3.78
CA ILE A 113 -22.92 -18.19 3.27
C ILE A 113 -21.76 -19.15 2.99
N ARG A 114 -22.05 -20.46 2.91
CA ARG A 114 -21.04 -21.55 2.81
C ARG A 114 -20.18 -21.56 1.53
N ASP A 115 -20.47 -20.74 0.52
CA ASP A 115 -19.54 -20.57 -0.62
C ASP A 115 -18.45 -19.52 -0.37
N GLY A 116 -18.41 -18.93 0.83
CA GLY A 116 -17.50 -17.87 1.25
C GLY A 116 -17.98 -16.45 0.89
N SER A 117 -19.15 -16.30 0.28
CA SER A 117 -19.69 -14.96 -0.02
C SER A 117 -20.34 -14.31 1.20
N VAL A 118 -20.22 -12.99 1.28
CA VAL A 118 -21.05 -12.12 2.10
C VAL A 118 -22.10 -11.49 1.17
N ILE A 119 -23.35 -11.93 1.32
CA ILE A 119 -24.49 -11.34 0.62
C ILE A 119 -24.88 -10.06 1.35
N LEU A 120 -25.11 -8.96 0.62
CA LEU A 120 -25.57 -7.68 1.16
C LEU A 120 -26.75 -7.18 0.33
N THR A 121 -27.87 -6.88 0.95
CA THR A 121 -29.00 -6.24 0.27
C THR A 121 -28.70 -4.77 0.00
N LEU A 122 -29.23 -4.24 -1.12
CA LEU A 122 -29.16 -2.81 -1.42
C LEU A 122 -29.82 -1.94 -0.33
N GLU A 123 -30.85 -2.46 0.35
CA GLU A 123 -31.49 -1.80 1.48
C GLU A 123 -30.58 -1.77 2.73
N GLY A 124 -29.93 -2.89 3.05
CA GLY A 124 -28.92 -2.98 4.12
C GLY A 124 -27.74 -2.05 3.90
N LEU A 125 -27.25 -1.97 2.65
CA LEU A 125 -26.23 -1.01 2.26
C LEU A 125 -26.69 0.44 2.49
N LYS A 126 -27.91 0.79 2.07
CA LYS A 126 -28.46 2.15 2.24
C LYS A 126 -28.73 2.51 3.70
N ILE A 127 -29.06 1.54 4.54
CA ILE A 127 -29.20 1.69 5.99
C ILE A 127 -27.90 2.20 6.62
N CYS A 128 -26.73 1.70 6.23
CA CYS A 128 -25.44 2.17 6.77
C CYS A 128 -25.25 3.68 6.58
N TYR A 129 -25.56 4.21 5.39
CA TYR A 129 -25.40 5.63 5.06
C TYR A 129 -26.61 6.51 5.44
N SER A 130 -27.67 5.93 6.01
CA SER A 130 -28.87 6.68 6.39
C SER A 130 -28.58 7.70 7.51
N ASN A 131 -28.95 8.96 7.26
CA ASN A 131 -28.75 10.11 8.17
C ASN A 131 -27.32 10.22 8.72
N ALA A 132 -26.31 9.97 7.88
CA ALA A 132 -24.91 9.91 8.28
C ALA A 132 -23.98 10.55 7.24
N ALA A 133 -22.84 11.07 7.71
CA ALA A 133 -21.74 11.42 6.82
C ALA A 133 -21.17 10.14 6.16
N PRO A 134 -20.59 10.21 4.95
CA PRO A 134 -20.10 9.03 4.25
C PRO A 134 -19.09 8.20 5.07
N GLU A 135 -18.25 8.83 5.87
CA GLU A 135 -17.22 8.19 6.72
C GLU A 135 -17.85 7.46 7.93
N THR A 136 -18.96 8.00 8.44
CA THR A 136 -19.81 7.33 9.43
C THR A 136 -20.52 6.14 8.81
N GLY A 137 -21.01 6.27 7.57
CA GLY A 137 -21.59 5.18 6.80
C GLY A 137 -20.60 4.05 6.51
N ASP A 138 -19.35 4.39 6.18
CA ASP A 138 -18.27 3.41 6.00
C ASP A 138 -17.98 2.65 7.30
N SER A 139 -17.91 3.34 8.45
CA SER A 139 -17.67 2.69 9.73
C SER A 139 -18.81 1.75 10.13
N ARG A 140 -20.05 2.12 9.83
CA ARG A 140 -21.25 1.27 9.99
C ARG A 140 -21.23 0.04 9.08
N LEU A 141 -20.84 0.23 7.82
CA LEU A 141 -20.72 -0.86 6.85
C LEU A 141 -19.53 -1.77 7.18
N ALA A 142 -18.43 -1.22 7.68
CA ALA A 142 -17.26 -1.97 8.10
C ALA A 142 -17.55 -2.87 9.30
N PHE A 143 -18.34 -2.40 10.26
CA PHE A 143 -18.85 -3.22 11.36
C PHE A 143 -19.69 -4.41 10.84
N LEU A 144 -20.67 -4.12 9.99
CA LEU A 144 -21.55 -5.11 9.36
C LEU A 144 -20.72 -6.18 8.62
N ILE A 145 -19.80 -5.76 7.75
CA ILE A 145 -18.94 -6.67 7.01
C ILE A 145 -18.02 -7.46 7.94
N GLY A 146 -17.46 -6.82 8.98
CA GLY A 146 -16.63 -7.49 9.99
C GLY A 146 -17.38 -8.59 10.74
N HIS A 147 -18.64 -8.34 11.09
CA HIS A 147 -19.52 -9.33 11.72
C HIS A 147 -19.71 -10.56 10.80
N GLU A 148 -20.10 -10.35 9.54
CA GLU A 148 -20.27 -11.46 8.57
C GLU A 148 -18.96 -12.22 8.29
N LEU A 149 -17.84 -11.51 8.17
CA LEU A 149 -16.52 -12.12 8.01
C LEU A 149 -16.11 -12.97 9.22
N SER A 150 -16.55 -12.61 10.43
CA SER A 150 -16.27 -13.40 11.63
C SER A 150 -17.01 -14.75 11.64
N HIS A 151 -18.23 -14.82 11.10
CA HIS A 151 -18.96 -16.07 10.87
C HIS A 151 -18.21 -16.97 9.88
N LEU A 152 -17.69 -16.40 8.77
CA LEU A 152 -16.84 -17.13 7.81
C LEU A 152 -15.52 -17.61 8.44
N ALA A 153 -14.87 -16.80 9.28
CA ALA A 153 -13.61 -17.17 9.92
C ALA A 153 -13.76 -18.37 10.88
N LYS A 154 -14.94 -18.54 11.48
CA LYS A 154 -15.22 -19.56 12.50
C LYS A 154 -15.97 -20.81 11.99
N ASP A 155 -16.51 -20.77 10.77
CA ASP A 155 -17.49 -21.72 10.20
C ASP A 155 -18.90 -21.67 10.86
N ASP A 156 -19.30 -20.51 11.36
CA ASP A 156 -20.57 -20.30 12.09
C ASP A 156 -21.79 -20.09 11.16
N PHE A 157 -22.06 -21.05 10.27
CA PHE A 157 -23.13 -20.98 9.27
C PHE A 157 -24.55 -21.27 9.80
N TRP A 158 -24.78 -21.13 11.11
CA TRP A 158 -26.08 -21.39 11.72
C TRP A 158 -27.13 -20.37 11.24
N HIS A 159 -26.73 -19.12 10.99
CA HIS A 159 -27.61 -18.07 10.47
C HIS A 159 -28.17 -18.41 9.07
N SER A 160 -27.34 -18.90 8.13
CA SER A 160 -27.80 -19.39 6.82
C SER A 160 -28.82 -20.54 6.98
N SER A 161 -28.49 -21.51 7.84
CA SER A 161 -29.30 -22.72 8.07
C SER A 161 -30.66 -22.39 8.72
N ALA A 162 -30.66 -21.51 9.73
CA ALA A 162 -31.88 -21.04 10.40
C ALA A 162 -32.72 -20.15 9.48
N PHE A 163 -32.09 -19.25 8.71
CA PHE A 163 -32.79 -18.42 7.74
C PHE A 163 -33.42 -19.26 6.62
N ALA A 164 -32.72 -20.26 6.09
CA ALA A 164 -33.24 -21.15 5.05
C ALA A 164 -34.48 -21.93 5.54
N ALA A 165 -34.45 -22.43 6.78
CA ALA A 165 -35.59 -23.07 7.43
C ALA A 165 -36.77 -22.11 7.68
N VAL A 166 -36.52 -20.93 8.25
CA VAL A 166 -37.56 -19.95 8.64
C VAL A 166 -38.18 -19.26 7.42
N SER A 167 -37.38 -18.89 6.42
CA SER A 167 -37.85 -18.25 5.18
C SER A 167 -38.83 -19.12 4.39
N SER A 168 -38.76 -20.45 4.57
CA SER A 168 -39.65 -21.44 3.94
C SER A 168 -41.04 -21.51 4.61
N TYR A 169 -41.23 -20.92 5.79
CA TYR A 169 -42.47 -20.98 6.58
C TYR A 169 -42.83 -19.64 7.25
N LYS A 170 -42.52 -18.49 6.62
CA LYS A 170 -42.67 -17.13 7.19
C LYS A 170 -44.02 -16.85 7.88
N ASP A 171 -45.11 -17.45 7.40
CA ASP A 171 -46.48 -17.17 7.86
C ASP A 171 -47.04 -18.19 8.88
N ASN A 172 -46.26 -19.21 9.31
CA ASN A 172 -46.73 -20.24 10.26
C ASN A 172 -45.91 -20.25 11.55
N GLU A 173 -46.43 -19.55 12.56
CA GLU A 173 -45.79 -19.40 13.88
C GLU A 173 -45.51 -20.75 14.58
N GLN A 174 -46.44 -21.71 14.44
CA GLN A 174 -46.37 -23.01 15.13
C GLN A 174 -45.30 -23.92 14.50
N VAL A 175 -45.16 -23.89 13.16
CA VAL A 175 -44.08 -24.57 12.44
C VAL A 175 -42.72 -23.95 12.77
N ARG A 176 -42.61 -22.62 12.83
CA ARG A 176 -41.40 -21.90 13.28
C ARG A 176 -41.00 -22.30 14.71
N ARG A 177 -41.93 -22.31 15.68
CA ARG A 177 -41.64 -22.77 17.06
C ARG A 177 -41.18 -24.24 17.09
N THR A 178 -41.77 -25.09 16.24
CA THR A 178 -41.40 -26.52 16.16
C THR A 178 -40.01 -26.73 15.55
N LEU A 179 -39.65 -25.97 14.51
CA LEU A 179 -38.31 -25.98 13.91
C LEU A 179 -37.24 -25.51 14.91
N MET A 180 -37.49 -24.43 15.65
CA MET A 180 -36.57 -23.97 16.70
C MET A 180 -36.38 -25.03 17.80
N GLY A 181 -37.47 -25.61 18.32
CA GLY A 181 -37.40 -26.70 19.31
C GLY A 181 -36.88 -28.05 18.79
N GLN A 182 -36.62 -28.16 17.48
CA GLN A 182 -35.86 -29.26 16.87
C GLN A 182 -34.38 -28.91 16.72
N LEU A 183 -34.05 -27.67 16.32
CA LEU A 183 -32.68 -27.14 16.25
C LEU A 183 -31.95 -27.23 17.61
N GLU A 184 -32.64 -26.88 18.70
CA GLU A 184 -32.15 -27.05 20.08
C GLU A 184 -31.73 -28.49 20.39
N LYS A 185 -32.52 -29.47 19.91
CA LYS A 185 -32.29 -30.91 20.17
C LYS A 185 -31.17 -31.50 19.31
N THR A 186 -30.81 -30.85 18.21
CA THR A 186 -29.69 -31.23 17.35
C THR A 186 -28.35 -30.59 17.75
N GLY A 187 -28.30 -29.82 18.85
CA GLY A 187 -27.05 -29.41 19.51
C GLY A 187 -26.79 -27.91 19.61
N GLY A 188 -27.68 -27.05 19.08
CA GLY A 188 -27.57 -25.59 19.22
C GLY A 188 -28.60 -25.03 20.20
N SER A 189 -28.25 -24.89 21.48
CA SER A 189 -29.09 -24.14 22.44
C SER A 189 -29.23 -22.67 22.00
N LEU A 190 -30.34 -22.01 22.36
CA LEU A 190 -30.49 -20.56 22.21
C LEU A 190 -29.34 -19.78 22.87
N ASP A 191 -28.78 -20.30 23.98
CA ASP A 191 -27.60 -19.72 24.63
C ASP A 191 -26.34 -19.82 23.75
N PHE A 192 -26.16 -20.93 23.03
CA PHE A 192 -25.02 -21.12 22.11
C PHE A 192 -25.11 -20.14 20.93
N VAL A 193 -26.29 -20.00 20.34
CA VAL A 193 -26.58 -19.00 19.30
C VAL A 193 -26.26 -17.59 19.80
N ARG A 194 -26.74 -17.23 21.00
CA ARG A 194 -26.45 -15.94 21.63
C ARG A 194 -24.95 -15.72 21.87
N THR A 195 -24.19 -16.75 22.24
CA THR A 195 -22.73 -16.66 22.37
C THR A 195 -22.04 -16.39 21.03
N GLN A 196 -22.40 -17.08 19.95
CA GLN A 196 -21.77 -16.86 18.64
C GLN A 196 -22.05 -15.44 18.12
N GLU A 197 -23.26 -14.92 18.30
CA GLU A 197 -23.61 -13.53 17.93
C GLU A 197 -22.84 -12.47 18.71
N LEU A 198 -22.73 -12.65 20.03
CA LEU A 198 -21.95 -11.75 20.88
C LEU A 198 -20.46 -11.77 20.52
N GLN A 199 -19.93 -12.94 20.14
CA GLN A 199 -18.58 -13.01 19.62
C GLN A 199 -18.46 -12.35 18.24
N ALA A 200 -19.45 -12.53 17.35
CA ALA A 200 -19.41 -11.95 16.01
C ALA A 200 -19.40 -10.42 16.03
N ASP A 201 -20.06 -9.78 17.01
CA ASP A 201 -19.90 -8.32 17.21
C ASP A 201 -18.50 -7.93 17.69
N SER A 202 -17.96 -8.64 18.68
CA SER A 202 -16.62 -8.33 19.21
C SER A 202 -15.55 -8.44 18.11
N TYR A 203 -15.65 -9.46 17.25
CA TYR A 203 -14.81 -9.60 16.07
C TYR A 203 -15.15 -8.59 14.97
N GLY A 204 -16.42 -8.21 14.78
CA GLY A 204 -16.81 -7.14 13.87
C GLY A 204 -16.21 -5.77 14.23
N ILE A 205 -16.24 -5.41 15.53
CA ILE A 205 -15.55 -4.23 16.07
C ILE A 205 -14.04 -4.36 15.91
N LEU A 206 -13.47 -5.54 16.18
CA LEU A 206 -12.03 -5.78 16.02
C LEU A 206 -11.58 -5.55 14.58
N TYR A 207 -12.22 -6.20 13.61
CA TYR A 207 -11.86 -6.13 12.19
C TYR A 207 -12.09 -4.75 11.58
N MET A 208 -13.19 -4.05 11.92
CA MET A 208 -13.38 -2.68 11.46
C MET A 208 -12.29 -1.74 12.01
N THR A 209 -11.88 -1.93 13.27
CA THR A 209 -10.87 -1.07 13.91
C THR A 209 -9.48 -1.35 13.33
N MET A 210 -9.13 -2.63 13.09
CA MET A 210 -7.90 -3.01 12.39
C MET A 210 -7.86 -2.48 10.95
N ALA A 211 -9.01 -2.37 10.28
CA ALA A 211 -9.14 -1.71 8.99
C ALA A 211 -9.17 -0.16 9.08
N GLY A 212 -9.05 0.42 10.28
CA GLY A 212 -8.95 1.86 10.52
C GLY A 212 -10.27 2.64 10.53
N TYR A 213 -11.41 1.96 10.66
CA TYR A 213 -12.73 2.59 10.83
C TYR A 213 -13.01 2.93 12.30
N ASP A 214 -13.93 3.86 12.57
CA ASP A 214 -14.20 4.38 13.91
C ASP A 214 -15.20 3.49 14.69
N PRO A 215 -14.76 2.75 15.72
CA PRO A 215 -15.65 1.92 16.53
C PRO A 215 -16.59 2.75 17.42
N LYS A 216 -16.31 4.04 17.67
CA LYS A 216 -17.20 4.93 18.44
C LYS A 216 -18.55 5.13 17.76
N VAL A 217 -18.62 4.96 16.43
CA VAL A 217 -19.89 4.98 15.66
C VAL A 217 -20.82 3.84 16.06
N ILE A 218 -20.30 2.74 16.62
CA ILE A 218 -21.06 1.53 16.97
C ILE A 218 -21.22 1.37 18.49
N ILE A 219 -20.13 1.51 19.25
CA ILE A 219 -20.08 1.26 20.69
C ILE A 219 -19.79 2.50 21.54
N GLY A 220 -19.84 3.70 20.96
CA GLY A 220 -19.72 4.96 21.71
C GLY A 220 -20.87 5.16 22.69
N GLN A 221 -20.62 5.87 23.80
CA GLN A 221 -21.65 6.11 24.84
C GLN A 221 -22.83 6.95 24.32
N ASP A 222 -22.58 7.83 23.33
CA ASP A 222 -23.59 8.72 22.74
C ASP A 222 -24.42 8.08 21.61
N ASN A 223 -23.98 6.93 21.08
CA ASN A 223 -24.31 6.51 19.70
C ASN A 223 -24.92 5.10 19.57
N ALA A 224 -25.68 4.65 20.57
CA ALA A 224 -26.33 3.34 20.56
C ALA A 224 -27.30 3.12 19.38
N ASN A 225 -27.82 4.19 18.75
CA ASN A 225 -28.87 4.13 17.73
C ASN A 225 -28.56 3.20 16.53
N PHE A 226 -27.36 3.23 15.94
CA PHE A 226 -27.09 2.37 14.77
C PHE A 226 -26.96 0.90 15.18
N PHE A 227 -26.26 0.61 16.28
CA PHE A 227 -26.09 -0.76 16.75
C PHE A 227 -27.42 -1.35 17.23
N GLN A 228 -28.23 -0.59 17.99
CA GLN A 228 -29.62 -0.92 18.33
C GLN A 228 -30.45 -1.23 17.08
N TYR A 229 -30.43 -0.34 16.08
CA TYR A 229 -31.19 -0.49 14.85
C TYR A 229 -30.75 -1.74 14.07
N TRP A 230 -29.45 -1.91 13.85
CA TRP A 230 -28.88 -3.04 13.13
C TRP A 230 -29.16 -4.39 13.80
N VAL A 231 -28.98 -4.48 15.13
CA VAL A 231 -29.33 -5.67 15.91
C VAL A 231 -30.83 -6.00 15.82
N SER A 232 -31.71 -4.98 15.78
CA SER A 232 -33.14 -5.18 15.56
C SER A 232 -33.50 -5.64 14.13
N GLN A 233 -32.59 -5.48 13.17
CA GLN A 233 -32.78 -5.83 11.77
C GLN A 233 -32.26 -7.24 11.41
N ILE A 234 -31.18 -7.75 12.01
CA ILE A 234 -30.67 -9.12 11.75
C ILE A 234 -31.47 -10.19 12.49
N ALA A 235 -31.87 -9.95 13.74
CA ALA A 235 -32.48 -10.97 14.61
C ALA A 235 -33.87 -11.46 14.14
N GLY A 236 -34.39 -10.89 13.04
CA GLY A 236 -35.74 -11.06 12.54
C GLY A 236 -36.81 -10.58 13.54
N LYS A 237 -38.06 -10.48 13.07
CA LYS A 237 -39.23 -10.28 13.94
C LYS A 237 -39.60 -11.54 14.75
N LEU A 238 -38.60 -12.38 15.05
CA LEU A 238 -38.76 -13.78 15.44
C LEU A 238 -37.87 -14.18 16.63
N ALA A 239 -36.89 -13.35 16.99
CA ALA A 239 -36.08 -13.47 18.22
C ALA A 239 -36.19 -12.24 19.16
N TYR A 240 -37.10 -11.29 18.88
CA TYR A 240 -37.26 -10.06 19.67
C TYR A 240 -38.40 -10.10 20.72
N ASP A 241 -39.03 -11.27 20.90
CA ASP A 241 -40.16 -11.48 21.82
C ASP A 241 -39.80 -12.60 22.82
N ASP A 242 -38.76 -12.39 23.64
CA ASP A 242 -38.69 -13.01 24.98
C ASP A 242 -37.68 -12.34 25.92
N ALA A 243 -37.86 -12.55 27.23
CA ALA A 243 -37.09 -11.94 28.32
C ALA A 243 -35.64 -12.47 28.49
N LEU A 244 -35.06 -13.05 27.43
CA LEU A 244 -33.79 -13.80 27.44
C LEU A 244 -32.67 -13.16 26.60
N HIS A 245 -32.90 -11.99 25.99
CA HIS A 245 -31.92 -11.28 25.17
C HIS A 245 -31.35 -10.04 25.89
N LEU A 246 -30.05 -9.76 25.70
CA LEU A 246 -29.41 -8.56 26.24
C LEU A 246 -29.94 -7.31 25.53
N SER A 247 -30.18 -6.23 26.29
CA SER A 247 -30.41 -4.92 25.66
C SER A 247 -29.18 -4.49 24.86
N PRO A 248 -29.32 -3.64 23.83
CA PRO A 248 -28.18 -3.17 23.04
C PRO A 248 -27.11 -2.43 23.88
N GLU A 249 -27.50 -1.82 25.00
CA GLU A 249 -26.58 -1.21 25.96
C GLU A 249 -25.77 -2.28 26.70
N ALA A 250 -26.41 -3.38 27.11
CA ALA A 250 -25.76 -4.52 27.74
C ALA A 250 -24.88 -5.31 26.74
N ARG A 251 -25.30 -5.40 25.47
CA ARG A 251 -24.52 -5.97 24.35
C ARG A 251 -23.27 -5.12 24.07
N SER A 252 -23.42 -3.79 24.00
CA SER A 252 -22.29 -2.85 23.92
C SER A 252 -21.39 -2.89 25.16
N GLY A 253 -21.97 -3.09 26.35
CA GLY A 253 -21.24 -3.29 27.60
C GLY A 253 -20.36 -4.53 27.57
N PHE A 254 -20.92 -5.67 27.15
CA PHE A 254 -20.20 -6.92 26.95
C PHE A 254 -19.02 -6.75 25.96
N ILE A 255 -19.26 -6.14 24.81
CA ILE A 255 -18.21 -5.88 23.80
C ILE A 255 -17.07 -5.03 24.38
N ARG A 256 -17.38 -3.99 25.17
CA ARG A 256 -16.32 -3.19 25.85
C ARG A 256 -15.52 -4.02 26.85
N THR A 257 -16.13 -4.98 27.55
CA THR A 257 -15.42 -5.92 28.44
C THR A 257 -14.51 -6.86 27.65
N GLU A 258 -15.00 -7.46 26.56
CA GLU A 258 -14.21 -8.37 25.71
C GLU A 258 -13.00 -7.68 25.05
N LEU A 259 -13.11 -6.38 24.74
CA LEU A 259 -12.05 -5.59 24.12
C LEU A 259 -11.07 -4.97 25.13
N GLN A 260 -11.36 -5.01 26.45
CA GLN A 260 -10.49 -4.44 27.48
C GLN A 260 -9.06 -5.02 27.49
N PRO A 261 -8.83 -6.34 27.31
CA PRO A 261 -7.47 -6.90 27.24
C PRO A 261 -6.60 -6.37 26.09
N ILE A 262 -7.22 -5.82 25.04
CA ILE A 262 -6.51 -5.15 23.92
C ILE A 262 -6.11 -3.74 24.34
N ILE A 263 -7.01 -3.01 25.01
CA ILE A 263 -6.74 -1.68 25.55
C ILE A 263 -5.60 -1.75 26.58
N ASP A 264 -5.60 -2.77 27.44
CA ASP A 264 -4.55 -3.02 28.44
C ASP A 264 -3.20 -3.43 27.81
N ALA A 265 -3.19 -3.86 26.55
CA ALA A 265 -1.98 -4.19 25.79
C ALA A 265 -1.35 -2.96 25.10
N LEU A 266 -2.07 -1.84 24.93
CA LEU A 266 -1.55 -0.61 24.30
C LEU A 266 -0.19 -0.12 24.82
N PRO A 267 0.12 -0.18 26.14
CA PRO A 267 1.44 0.20 26.64
C PRO A 267 2.59 -0.61 26.02
N ARG A 268 2.37 -1.88 25.65
CA ARG A 268 3.40 -2.72 25.00
C ARG A 268 3.81 -2.16 23.65
N PHE A 269 2.84 -1.75 22.83
CA PHE A 269 3.10 -1.15 21.52
C PHE A 269 3.93 0.14 21.65
N TRP A 270 3.51 1.06 22.51
CA TRP A 270 4.25 2.33 22.69
C TRP A 270 5.62 2.15 23.36
N GLN A 271 5.77 1.19 24.28
CA GLN A 271 7.07 0.82 24.85
C GLN A 271 7.98 0.18 23.78
N GLY A 272 7.44 -0.66 22.90
CA GLY A 272 8.16 -1.20 21.74
C GLY A 272 8.67 -0.10 20.82
N VAL A 273 7.85 0.91 20.52
CA VAL A 273 8.25 2.10 19.74
C VAL A 273 9.38 2.87 20.44
N GLN A 274 9.31 3.08 21.75
CA GLN A 274 10.36 3.75 22.53
C GLN A 274 11.68 2.94 22.59
N LEU A 275 11.59 1.61 22.67
CA LEU A 275 12.75 0.72 22.69
C LEU A 275 13.41 0.62 21.32
N TYR A 276 12.63 0.55 20.24
CA TYR A 276 13.14 0.71 18.88
C TYR A 276 13.87 2.05 18.71
N GLN A 277 13.27 3.16 19.16
CA GLN A 277 13.88 4.49 19.06
C GLN A 277 15.16 4.65 19.90
N SER A 278 15.35 3.85 20.94
CA SER A 278 16.60 3.80 21.73
C SER A 278 17.60 2.75 21.26
N GLY A 279 17.33 2.04 20.15
CA GLY A 279 18.21 1.03 19.56
C GLY A 279 18.13 -0.36 20.21
N ASN A 280 17.19 -0.57 21.15
CA ASN A 280 16.96 -1.83 21.82
C ASN A 280 15.90 -2.65 21.06
N TYR A 281 16.30 -3.18 19.90
CA TYR A 281 15.39 -3.86 18.98
C TYR A 281 14.94 -5.24 19.47
N GLU A 282 15.75 -5.95 20.26
CA GLU A 282 15.41 -7.28 20.80
C GLU A 282 14.19 -7.22 21.75
N VAL A 283 14.18 -6.23 22.66
CA VAL A 283 13.04 -6.02 23.56
C VAL A 283 11.86 -5.39 22.80
N ALA A 284 12.11 -4.57 21.78
CA ALA A 284 11.06 -4.04 20.92
C ALA A 284 10.31 -5.16 20.16
N VAL A 285 11.03 -6.12 19.56
CA VAL A 285 10.48 -7.34 18.95
C VAL A 285 9.55 -8.06 19.94
N THR A 286 10.06 -8.38 21.13
CA THR A 286 9.31 -9.09 22.18
C THR A 286 7.99 -8.39 22.55
N LEU A 287 8.01 -7.04 22.61
CA LEU A 287 6.81 -6.25 22.93
C LEU A 287 5.81 -6.18 21.76
N PHE A 288 6.30 -6.11 20.51
CA PHE A 288 5.43 -6.14 19.34
C PHE A 288 4.80 -7.52 19.13
N GLU A 289 5.54 -8.61 19.32
CA GLU A 289 4.98 -9.98 19.32
C GLU A 289 3.87 -10.13 20.38
N SER A 290 4.14 -9.73 21.62
CA SER A 290 3.17 -9.77 22.73
C SER A 290 1.96 -8.83 22.54
N PHE A 291 2.05 -7.85 21.66
CA PHE A 291 0.93 -7.02 21.23
C PHE A 291 0.14 -7.66 20.09
N ILE A 292 0.82 -8.26 19.10
CA ILE A 292 0.22 -8.99 17.97
C ILE A 292 -0.63 -10.18 18.45
N GLU A 293 -0.27 -10.84 19.56
CA GLU A 293 -1.10 -11.86 20.21
C GLU A 293 -2.52 -11.38 20.61
N LYS A 294 -2.72 -10.06 20.73
CA LYS A 294 -4.01 -9.44 21.10
C LYS A 294 -4.60 -8.62 19.95
N TYR A 295 -3.75 -8.04 19.11
CA TYR A 295 -4.16 -7.13 18.05
C TYR A 295 -3.23 -7.25 16.83
N PRO A 296 -3.41 -8.29 15.99
CA PRO A 296 -2.61 -8.54 14.78
C PRO A 296 -2.92 -7.56 13.63
N ALA A 297 -2.65 -6.28 13.85
CA ALA A 297 -2.88 -5.20 12.88
C ALA A 297 -1.60 -4.84 12.08
N ARG A 298 -1.82 -4.16 10.94
CA ARG A 298 -0.78 -3.78 9.97
C ARG A 298 0.38 -3.02 10.60
N GLU A 299 0.13 -2.08 11.50
CA GLU A 299 1.15 -1.28 12.17
C GLU A 299 2.03 -2.10 13.14
N ALA A 300 1.47 -3.14 13.74
CA ALA A 300 2.18 -3.98 14.68
C ALA A 300 3.12 -4.93 13.94
N TYR A 301 2.65 -5.52 12.83
CA TYR A 301 3.50 -6.29 11.92
C TYR A 301 4.56 -5.43 11.24
N ASN A 302 4.22 -4.19 10.87
CA ASN A 302 5.20 -3.25 10.31
C ASN A 302 6.30 -2.95 11.32
N ASN A 303 5.93 -2.57 12.55
CA ASN A 303 6.88 -2.29 13.63
C ASN A 303 7.75 -3.50 14.03
N LEU A 304 7.18 -4.70 14.03
CA LEU A 304 7.93 -5.95 14.23
C LEU A 304 8.93 -6.19 13.08
N GLY A 305 8.48 -6.05 11.83
CA GLY A 305 9.31 -6.22 10.64
C GLY A 305 10.48 -5.22 10.55
N VAL A 306 10.25 -3.94 10.85
CA VAL A 306 11.34 -2.96 10.91
C VAL A 306 12.29 -3.21 12.07
N SER A 307 11.82 -3.77 13.20
CA SER A 307 12.69 -4.13 14.33
C SER A 307 13.65 -5.27 13.96
N HIS A 308 13.14 -6.31 13.28
CA HIS A 308 14.00 -7.36 12.72
C HIS A 308 14.96 -6.83 11.65
N TYR A 309 14.55 -5.90 10.79
CA TYR A 309 15.46 -5.26 9.85
C TYR A 309 16.64 -4.59 10.57
N GLN A 310 16.39 -3.89 11.68
CA GLN A 310 17.47 -3.27 12.46
C GLN A 310 18.39 -4.29 13.14
N LEU A 311 17.86 -5.42 13.64
CA LEU A 311 18.69 -6.53 14.15
C LEU A 311 19.60 -7.13 13.06
N ALA A 312 19.10 -7.23 11.83
CA ALA A 312 19.92 -7.60 10.67
C ALA A 312 21.03 -6.57 10.40
N MET A 313 20.71 -5.27 10.47
CA MET A 313 21.70 -4.19 10.28
C MET A 313 22.75 -4.15 11.40
N GLN A 314 22.36 -4.42 12.65
CA GLN A 314 23.29 -4.59 13.78
C GLN A 314 24.25 -5.76 13.53
N SER A 315 23.74 -6.91 13.08
CA SER A 315 24.56 -8.08 12.74
C SER A 315 25.61 -7.77 11.64
N LEU A 316 25.25 -6.96 10.63
CA LEU A 316 26.22 -6.47 9.64
C LEU A 316 27.24 -5.49 10.24
N SER A 317 26.80 -4.60 11.14
CA SER A 317 27.66 -3.59 11.79
C SER A 317 28.76 -4.20 12.66
N GLU A 318 28.45 -5.30 13.35
CA GLU A 318 29.39 -6.04 14.19
C GLU A 318 30.43 -6.77 13.33
N CYS A 319 29.98 -7.36 12.22
CA CYS A 319 30.87 -8.02 11.27
C CYS A 319 31.80 -7.02 10.55
N ASN A 320 31.28 -5.87 10.11
CA ASN A 320 32.08 -4.79 9.54
C ASN A 320 31.36 -3.44 9.66
N LYS A 321 31.92 -2.56 10.49
CA LYS A 321 31.39 -1.22 10.83
C LYS A 321 31.20 -0.27 9.64
N LEU A 322 31.76 -0.57 8.46
CA LEU A 322 31.57 0.23 7.25
C LEU A 322 30.30 -0.16 6.46
N LEU A 323 29.76 -1.37 6.65
CA LEU A 323 28.59 -1.87 5.90
C LEU A 323 27.25 -1.17 6.18
N PRO A 324 26.90 -0.73 7.41
CA PRO A 324 25.57 -0.16 7.73
C PRO A 324 25.30 1.24 7.17
N THR A 325 26.14 1.74 6.27
CA THR A 325 26.09 3.11 5.73
C THR A 325 25.00 3.32 4.68
N LEU A 326 24.32 2.25 4.26
CA LEU A 326 23.15 2.32 3.38
C LEU A 326 21.89 2.73 4.19
N ASN A 327 21.75 4.03 4.45
CA ASN A 327 20.63 4.56 5.23
C ASN A 327 19.33 4.65 4.38
N LEU A 328 18.80 3.50 3.99
CA LEU A 328 17.51 3.39 3.30
C LEU A 328 16.37 3.83 4.22
N PRO A 329 15.30 4.45 3.65
CA PRO A 329 14.14 4.86 4.43
C PRO A 329 13.44 3.65 5.04
N MET A 330 13.17 3.75 6.34
CA MET A 330 12.34 2.81 7.09
C MET A 330 11.29 3.60 7.87
N ALA A 331 10.01 3.26 7.69
CA ALA A 331 8.88 3.89 8.35
C ALA A 331 8.47 3.07 9.59
N LEU A 332 8.63 3.65 10.78
CA LEU A 332 8.11 3.13 12.05
C LEU A 332 6.78 3.83 12.39
N ASP A 333 5.75 3.07 12.74
CA ASP A 333 4.49 3.62 13.21
C ASP A 333 4.59 4.01 14.69
N SER A 334 4.37 5.30 15.00
CA SER A 334 4.30 5.77 16.38
C SER A 334 2.97 5.49 17.06
N GLU A 335 1.95 5.06 16.31
CA GLU A 335 0.55 4.98 16.72
C GLU A 335 -0.09 3.68 16.23
N THR A 336 -1.10 3.20 16.96
CA THR A 336 -1.90 2.03 16.57
C THR A 336 -3.39 2.33 16.50
N THR A 337 -4.08 1.69 15.57
CA THR A 337 -5.54 1.69 15.44
C THR A 337 -6.25 1.13 16.68
N ALA A 338 -5.60 0.26 17.49
CA ALA A 338 -6.15 -0.20 18.77
C ALA A 338 -6.47 0.96 19.74
N GLN A 339 -5.84 2.13 19.59
CA GLN A 339 -6.17 3.30 20.41
C GLN A 339 -7.61 3.77 20.22
N LEU A 340 -8.22 3.49 19.06
CA LEU A 340 -9.60 3.85 18.77
C LEU A 340 -10.58 3.08 19.68
N LEU A 341 -10.23 1.86 20.10
CA LEU A 341 -11.01 1.10 21.09
C LEU A 341 -11.06 1.85 22.44
N ARG A 342 -9.93 2.42 22.87
CA ARG A 342 -9.85 3.26 24.08
C ARG A 342 -10.63 4.57 23.93
N GLN A 343 -10.66 5.16 22.73
CA GLN A 343 -11.43 6.37 22.44
C GLN A 343 -12.94 6.10 22.35
N ALA A 344 -13.35 4.86 22.04
CA ALA A 344 -14.74 4.44 22.03
C ALA A 344 -15.24 3.98 23.42
N SER A 345 -14.36 3.48 24.29
CA SER A 345 -14.71 3.06 25.66
C SER A 345 -14.72 4.21 26.68
N VAL A 346 -14.00 5.31 26.42
CA VAL A 346 -13.87 6.47 27.32
C VAL A 346 -14.35 7.76 26.62
N ASN A 347 -14.94 8.70 27.37
CA ASN A 347 -15.17 10.07 26.90
C ASN A 347 -13.81 10.77 26.73
N ALA A 348 -13.24 10.66 25.53
CA ALA A 348 -11.82 10.91 25.28
C ALA A 348 -11.46 12.40 25.20
N SER A 349 -10.38 12.78 25.90
CA SER A 349 -9.72 14.09 25.75
C SER A 349 -8.20 14.00 25.96
N THR A 350 -7.48 13.42 25.00
CA THR A 350 -6.03 13.63 24.79
C THR A 350 -5.69 13.44 23.31
N ALA A 351 -4.93 14.37 22.75
CA ALA A 351 -4.50 14.34 21.34
C ALA A 351 -3.26 13.46 21.10
N PRO A 352 -3.07 12.89 19.89
CA PRO A 352 -1.90 12.07 19.56
C PRO A 352 -0.61 12.91 19.43
N VAL A 353 0.52 12.34 19.84
CA VAL A 353 1.83 13.01 19.83
C VAL A 353 2.55 12.69 18.52
N ARG A 354 2.59 13.67 17.61
CA ARG A 354 3.17 13.50 16.28
C ARG A 354 4.68 13.70 16.28
N ASN A 355 5.45 12.62 16.36
CA ASN A 355 6.90 12.66 16.17
C ASN A 355 7.27 12.68 14.67
N LYS A 356 8.26 13.51 14.30
CA LYS A 356 8.78 13.63 12.93
C LYS A 356 9.89 12.61 12.68
N VAL A 357 9.84 11.95 11.52
CA VAL A 357 10.93 11.10 11.01
C VAL A 357 12.04 11.99 10.41
N TYR A 358 13.30 11.63 10.65
CA TYR A 358 14.49 12.29 10.10
C TYR A 358 14.91 11.62 8.77
N GLN A 359 15.33 12.42 7.77
CA GLN A 359 15.81 11.93 6.46
C GLN A 359 17.28 12.35 6.20
N SER A 360 18.14 11.38 5.84
CA SER A 360 19.50 11.48 5.24
C SER A 360 20.07 10.04 5.12
N ASN A 361 20.97 9.59 4.24
CA ASN A 361 21.76 10.16 3.13
C ASN A 361 21.84 9.12 1.99
N LEU A 362 22.04 9.55 0.74
CA LEU A 362 21.96 8.69 -0.46
C LEU A 362 23.33 8.31 -1.10
N GLN A 363 24.47 8.60 -0.46
CA GLN A 363 25.74 8.71 -1.19
C GLN A 363 26.72 7.51 -1.13
N GLU A 364 26.40 6.42 -0.41
CA GLU A 364 27.37 5.33 -0.16
C GLU A 364 27.02 3.96 -0.79
N ALA A 365 25.81 3.79 -1.36
CA ALA A 365 25.31 2.51 -1.90
C ALA A 365 26.24 1.78 -2.89
N GLY A 366 27.07 2.52 -3.64
CA GLY A 366 27.86 1.99 -4.74
C GLY A 366 29.04 1.09 -4.36
N ARG A 367 29.50 1.05 -3.10
CA ARG A 367 30.79 0.43 -2.72
C ARG A 367 30.73 -0.95 -2.03
N PHE A 368 29.55 -1.45 -1.65
CA PHE A 368 29.46 -2.51 -0.61
C PHE A 368 29.56 -3.97 -1.06
N PHE A 369 29.27 -4.26 -2.32
CA PHE A 369 29.26 -5.65 -2.82
C PHE A 369 30.61 -6.03 -3.41
N LYS A 370 31.52 -6.58 -2.58
CA LYS A 370 32.68 -7.37 -3.02
C LYS A 370 32.84 -8.65 -2.20
N GLU A 371 33.40 -9.64 -2.88
CA GLU A 371 33.46 -11.07 -2.54
C GLU A 371 34.20 -11.43 -1.23
N PRO A 372 34.07 -12.68 -0.74
CA PRO A 372 34.66 -13.14 0.52
C PRO A 372 36.17 -12.89 0.62
N ASP A 373 36.66 -12.71 1.85
CA ASP A 373 38.09 -12.69 2.08
C ASP A 373 38.74 -14.07 1.90
N LYS A 374 40.06 -14.07 1.72
CA LYS A 374 40.85 -15.26 1.42
C LYS A 374 41.09 -16.15 2.65
N ASN A 375 40.55 -15.78 3.81
CA ASN A 375 40.89 -16.34 5.12
C ASN A 375 39.75 -17.19 5.70
N GLY A 376 38.64 -17.35 4.98
CA GLY A 376 37.52 -18.21 5.39
C GLY A 376 36.56 -17.55 6.37
N ASN A 377 36.59 -16.22 6.53
CA ASN A 377 35.51 -15.52 7.20
C ASN A 377 34.22 -15.69 6.40
N VAL A 378 33.17 -16.19 7.07
CA VAL A 378 31.81 -16.21 6.54
C VAL A 378 31.40 -14.76 6.26
N GLY A 379 31.53 -14.33 5.00
CA GLY A 379 31.38 -12.92 4.62
C GLY A 379 30.05 -12.36 5.14
N CYS A 380 30.01 -11.11 5.61
CA CYS A 380 28.97 -10.64 6.55
C CYS A 380 27.51 -10.94 6.16
N PHE A 381 27.16 -10.93 4.88
CA PHE A 381 25.83 -11.30 4.35
C PHE A 381 25.48 -12.80 4.45
N GLN A 382 26.45 -13.65 4.79
CA GLN A 382 26.32 -15.08 5.00
C GLN A 382 26.06 -15.45 6.47
N ASN A 383 26.22 -14.51 7.40
CA ASN A 383 25.92 -14.67 8.84
C ASN A 383 24.46 -15.12 9.05
N GLU A 384 24.24 -16.09 9.94
CA GLU A 384 22.93 -16.70 10.17
C GLU A 384 21.94 -15.75 10.87
N ALA A 385 22.39 -14.97 11.86
CA ALA A 385 21.55 -14.00 12.55
C ALA A 385 21.12 -12.86 11.61
N TYR A 386 22.00 -12.40 10.72
CA TYR A 386 21.65 -11.46 9.64
C TYR A 386 20.56 -12.04 8.73
N LYS A 387 20.74 -13.26 8.22
CA LYS A 387 19.79 -13.92 7.32
C LYS A 387 18.43 -14.15 7.98
N ALA A 388 18.41 -14.68 9.20
CA ALA A 388 17.18 -14.97 9.94
C ALA A 388 16.38 -13.68 10.17
N ASN A 389 17.02 -12.65 10.72
CA ASN A 389 16.37 -11.36 10.96
C ASN A 389 15.92 -10.68 9.65
N LEU A 390 16.68 -10.77 8.55
CA LEU A 390 16.24 -10.20 7.28
C LEU A 390 15.06 -10.98 6.65
N GLN A 391 15.03 -12.30 6.82
CA GLN A 391 13.89 -13.13 6.40
C GLN A 391 12.63 -12.82 7.22
N ASP A 392 12.77 -12.68 8.55
CA ASP A 392 11.66 -12.29 9.43
C ASP A 392 11.19 -10.86 9.16
N ALA A 393 12.11 -9.93 8.89
CA ALA A 393 11.77 -8.58 8.46
C ALA A 393 10.88 -8.61 7.21
N ILE A 394 11.31 -9.26 6.13
CA ILE A 394 10.51 -9.37 4.90
C ILE A 394 9.17 -10.05 5.19
N ARG A 395 9.16 -11.15 5.94
CA ARG A 395 7.95 -11.91 6.31
C ARG A 395 6.92 -11.04 7.02
N PHE A 396 7.32 -10.32 8.08
CA PHE A 396 6.40 -9.49 8.85
C PHE A 396 5.96 -8.23 8.10
N LEU A 397 6.83 -7.65 7.26
CA LEU A 397 6.46 -6.52 6.40
C LEU A 397 5.45 -6.94 5.30
N GLU A 398 5.61 -8.12 4.71
CA GLU A 398 4.62 -8.70 3.79
C GLU A 398 3.29 -9.01 4.50
N GLU A 399 3.30 -9.46 5.78
CA GLU A 399 2.06 -9.61 6.56
C GLU A 399 1.38 -8.27 6.85
N ALA A 400 2.15 -7.21 7.12
CA ALA A 400 1.60 -5.85 7.29
C ALA A 400 0.89 -5.36 6.01
N GLU A 401 1.46 -5.61 4.84
CA GLU A 401 0.82 -5.29 3.55
C GLU A 401 -0.44 -6.15 3.30
N LYS A 402 -0.42 -7.45 3.62
CA LYS A 402 -1.59 -8.34 3.51
C LYS A 402 -2.77 -7.90 4.39
N LYS A 403 -2.51 -7.19 5.50
CA LYS A 403 -3.52 -6.65 6.40
C LYS A 403 -4.17 -5.35 5.90
N ASP A 404 -3.50 -4.56 5.06
CA ASP A 404 -4.10 -3.45 4.30
C ASP A 404 -3.27 -3.15 3.04
N ALA A 405 -3.80 -3.51 1.87
CA ALA A 405 -3.10 -3.37 0.60
C ALA A 405 -2.75 -1.91 0.21
N THR A 406 -3.35 -0.92 0.87
CA THR A 406 -3.07 0.52 0.66
C THR A 406 -2.09 1.09 1.69
N TYR A 407 -1.46 0.25 2.50
CA TYR A 407 -0.64 0.68 3.61
C TYR A 407 0.81 1.02 3.20
N LEU A 408 0.99 2.28 2.82
CA LEU A 408 2.25 2.84 2.33
C LEU A 408 3.51 2.55 3.20
N PRO A 409 3.48 2.62 4.55
CA PRO A 409 4.66 2.31 5.39
C PRO A 409 5.22 0.90 5.14
N ALA A 410 4.35 -0.11 5.10
CA ALA A 410 4.76 -1.49 4.85
C ALA A 410 5.36 -1.64 3.45
N ARG A 411 4.76 -1.04 2.40
CA ARG A 411 5.27 -1.11 1.02
C ARG A 411 6.66 -0.51 0.87
N ILE A 412 6.88 0.67 1.46
CA ILE A 412 8.21 1.32 1.53
C ILE A 412 9.20 0.36 2.21
N ASN A 413 8.85 -0.19 3.37
CA ASN A 413 9.74 -1.06 4.14
C ASN A 413 10.03 -2.40 3.44
N VAL A 414 9.04 -3.01 2.77
CA VAL A 414 9.21 -4.21 1.94
C VAL A 414 10.23 -3.92 0.83
N SER A 415 10.08 -2.81 0.09
CA SER A 415 11.05 -2.44 -0.95
C SER A 415 12.47 -2.23 -0.38
N THR A 416 12.61 -1.58 0.79
CA THR A 416 13.90 -1.44 1.51
C THR A 416 14.52 -2.81 1.86
N ALA A 417 13.76 -3.71 2.47
CA ALA A 417 14.25 -5.04 2.85
C ALA A 417 14.59 -5.93 1.63
N LEU A 418 13.89 -5.74 0.51
CA LEU A 418 14.17 -6.40 -0.76
C LEU A 418 15.46 -5.87 -1.44
N ILE A 419 15.78 -4.59 -1.30
CA ILE A 419 17.08 -4.04 -1.73
C ILE A 419 18.22 -4.70 -0.94
N VAL A 420 18.08 -4.77 0.40
CA VAL A 420 19.11 -5.31 1.30
C VAL A 420 19.31 -6.83 1.12
N SER A 421 18.26 -7.57 0.76
CA SER A 421 18.35 -9.00 0.40
C SER A 421 18.82 -9.25 -1.04
N GLU A 422 19.31 -8.22 -1.74
CA GLU A 422 19.73 -8.22 -3.14
C GLU A 422 18.66 -8.66 -4.16
N ASN A 423 17.37 -8.63 -3.77
CA ASN A 423 16.25 -9.02 -4.61
C ASN A 423 15.68 -7.82 -5.38
N TYR A 424 16.56 -7.16 -6.13
CA TYR A 424 16.29 -5.85 -6.73
C TYR A 424 15.07 -5.84 -7.67
N ALA A 425 14.80 -6.94 -8.40
CA ALA A 425 13.62 -7.04 -9.27
C ALA A 425 12.30 -6.98 -8.48
N LYS A 426 12.22 -7.67 -7.33
CA LYS A 426 11.06 -7.54 -6.44
C LYS A 426 11.02 -6.19 -5.73
N ALA A 427 12.19 -5.61 -5.40
CA ALA A 427 12.25 -4.28 -4.78
C ALA A 427 11.68 -3.19 -5.69
N ILE A 428 11.94 -3.26 -7.01
CA ILE A 428 11.34 -2.37 -8.01
C ILE A 428 9.82 -2.53 -8.00
N SER A 429 9.29 -3.76 -8.08
CA SER A 429 7.83 -4.03 -7.99
C SER A 429 7.21 -3.44 -6.73
N ALA A 430 7.79 -3.72 -5.55
CA ALA A 430 7.28 -3.21 -4.28
C ALA A 430 7.33 -1.68 -4.18
N ALA A 431 8.33 -1.03 -4.79
CA ALA A 431 8.41 0.42 -4.87
C ALA A 431 7.41 1.01 -5.88
N ASP A 432 7.18 0.35 -7.02
CA ASP A 432 6.13 0.74 -7.98
C ASP A 432 4.73 0.63 -7.36
N GLU A 433 4.44 -0.47 -6.65
CA GLU A 433 3.17 -0.63 -5.92
C GLU A 433 3.02 0.39 -4.75
N ALA A 434 4.12 0.88 -4.17
CA ALA A 434 4.08 2.00 -3.23
C ALA A 434 3.73 3.33 -3.94
N LEU A 435 4.22 3.53 -5.17
CA LEU A 435 3.91 4.69 -6.02
C LEU A 435 2.50 4.65 -6.62
N GLU A 436 1.89 3.46 -6.76
CA GLU A 436 0.45 3.35 -7.06
C GLU A 436 -0.43 3.89 -5.91
N VAL A 437 0.05 3.81 -4.67
CA VAL A 437 -0.64 4.35 -3.48
C VAL A 437 -0.36 5.85 -3.28
N ASP A 438 0.89 6.27 -3.38
CA ASP A 438 1.30 7.68 -3.38
C ASP A 438 2.37 7.95 -4.46
N PRO A 439 1.97 8.47 -5.63
CA PRO A 439 2.90 8.79 -6.73
C PRO A 439 4.02 9.77 -6.38
N ASN A 440 3.89 10.51 -5.27
CA ASN A 440 4.86 11.51 -4.82
C ASN A 440 5.69 11.04 -3.60
N SER A 441 5.56 9.77 -3.19
CA SER A 441 6.31 9.22 -2.06
C SER A 441 7.81 9.25 -2.34
N ARG A 442 8.53 10.13 -1.64
CA ARG A 442 9.98 10.34 -1.81
C ARG A 442 10.77 9.09 -1.42
N GLU A 443 10.31 8.40 -0.40
CA GLU A 443 10.85 7.13 0.08
C GLU A 443 10.71 6.02 -0.97
N ALA A 444 9.54 5.90 -1.62
CA ALA A 444 9.33 4.92 -2.67
C ALA A 444 10.15 5.26 -3.94
N LEU A 445 10.18 6.52 -4.37
CA LEU A 445 11.03 6.99 -5.47
C LEU A 445 12.52 6.71 -5.22
N ASN A 446 13.00 6.98 -4.00
CA ASN A 446 14.36 6.65 -3.56
C ASN A 446 14.64 5.14 -3.68
N ASN A 447 13.74 4.31 -3.15
CA ASN A 447 13.92 2.87 -3.14
C ASN A 447 13.91 2.28 -4.54
N LYS A 448 13.01 2.75 -5.42
CA LYS A 448 13.01 2.40 -6.84
C LYS A 448 14.35 2.75 -7.50
N ALA A 449 14.81 3.99 -7.38
CA ALA A 449 16.07 4.44 -7.98
C ALA A 449 17.29 3.63 -7.51
N VAL A 450 17.37 3.31 -6.21
CA VAL A 450 18.43 2.45 -5.66
C VAL A 450 18.31 1.02 -6.18
N ALA A 451 17.11 0.45 -6.23
CA ALA A 451 16.87 -0.89 -6.73
C ALA A 451 17.22 -1.03 -8.23
N GLU A 452 16.80 -0.07 -9.07
CA GLU A 452 17.13 -0.02 -10.50
C GLU A 452 18.65 0.10 -10.73
N TYR A 453 19.32 1.00 -10.00
CA TYR A 453 20.77 1.17 -10.08
C TYR A 453 21.51 -0.14 -9.73
N LEU A 454 21.13 -0.81 -8.64
CA LEU A 454 21.76 -2.04 -8.19
C LEU A 454 21.41 -3.25 -9.10
N PHE A 455 20.17 -3.32 -9.59
CA PHE A 455 19.74 -4.33 -10.58
C PHE A 455 20.58 -4.22 -11.86
N ASN A 456 20.72 -3.01 -12.39
CA ASN A 456 21.50 -2.71 -13.59
C ASN A 456 22.99 -3.05 -13.38
N LYS A 457 23.58 -2.61 -12.27
CA LYS A 457 24.98 -2.92 -11.90
C LYS A 457 25.25 -4.43 -11.79
N LYS A 458 24.30 -5.22 -11.30
CA LYS A 458 24.41 -6.69 -11.18
C LYS A 458 24.13 -7.43 -12.50
N ASN A 459 23.39 -6.81 -13.44
CA ASN A 459 22.97 -7.41 -14.71
C ASN A 459 23.30 -6.51 -15.92
N PRO A 460 24.60 -6.26 -16.22
CA PRO A 460 24.99 -5.38 -17.33
C PRO A 460 24.48 -5.84 -18.72
N SER A 461 24.22 -7.14 -18.91
CA SER A 461 23.60 -7.67 -20.14
C SER A 461 22.11 -7.32 -20.28
N ALA A 462 21.39 -7.15 -19.17
CA ALA A 462 20.02 -6.64 -19.19
C ALA A 462 19.99 -5.14 -19.52
N SER A 463 21.02 -4.39 -19.08
CA SER A 463 21.18 -2.95 -19.39
C SER A 463 21.22 -2.68 -20.90
N GLU A 464 21.89 -3.54 -21.66
CA GLU A 464 22.11 -3.37 -23.11
C GLU A 464 20.84 -3.64 -23.93
N GLN A 465 19.88 -4.39 -23.37
CA GLN A 465 18.56 -4.59 -23.95
C GLN A 465 17.55 -3.55 -23.45
N ALA A 466 17.60 -3.15 -22.17
CA ALA A 466 16.73 -2.11 -21.60
C ALA A 466 17.01 -0.72 -22.21
N ASN A 467 18.28 -0.38 -22.45
CA ASN A 467 18.70 0.88 -23.11
C ASN A 467 18.28 0.99 -24.59
N LYS A 468 17.66 -0.06 -25.17
CA LYS A 468 17.00 -0.01 -26.49
C LYS A 468 15.49 0.23 -26.42
N ILE A 469 14.89 0.18 -25.23
CA ILE A 469 13.44 0.24 -25.01
C ILE A 469 13.06 1.45 -24.15
N VAL A 470 13.93 1.86 -23.22
CA VAL A 470 13.73 3.04 -22.36
C VAL A 470 14.64 4.17 -22.83
N ALA A 471 14.06 5.18 -23.48
CA ALA A 471 14.67 6.50 -23.52
C ALA A 471 14.54 7.13 -22.13
N PRO A 472 15.61 7.69 -21.53
CA PRO A 472 15.50 8.36 -20.24
C PRO A 472 14.53 9.54 -20.31
N SER A 473 13.58 9.59 -19.37
CA SER A 473 12.81 10.81 -19.09
C SER A 473 13.67 11.75 -18.25
N ASP A 474 14.72 12.30 -18.86
CA ASP A 474 15.58 13.29 -18.23
C ASP A 474 14.94 14.68 -18.31
N HIS A 475 14.57 15.28 -17.16
CA HIS A 475 14.25 16.70 -17.11
C HIS A 475 15.49 17.51 -17.48
N ILE A 476 15.50 18.12 -18.67
CA ILE A 476 16.63 18.89 -19.18
C ILE A 476 16.62 20.27 -18.53
N TRP A 477 17.62 20.53 -17.69
CA TRP A 477 17.81 21.85 -17.11
C TRP A 477 18.52 22.75 -18.13
N ALA A 478 17.83 23.79 -18.61
CA ALA A 478 18.37 24.76 -19.54
C ALA A 478 18.04 26.19 -19.10
N GLY A 479 18.97 27.13 -19.29
CA GLY A 479 18.76 28.52 -18.89
C GLY A 479 19.71 29.49 -19.55
N VAL A 480 19.30 30.77 -19.51
CA VAL A 480 20.02 31.88 -20.14
C VAL A 480 20.66 32.74 -19.05
N THR A 481 21.94 33.00 -19.21
CA THR A 481 22.76 33.79 -18.29
C THR A 481 22.78 35.27 -18.67
N ILE A 482 22.78 36.15 -17.67
CA ILE A 482 23.04 37.59 -17.84
C ILE A 482 24.20 37.94 -16.89
N ASP A 483 25.36 38.32 -17.43
CA ASP A 483 26.49 38.78 -16.61
C ASP A 483 26.15 40.16 -16.02
N MET A 484 26.27 40.30 -14.70
CA MET A 484 25.91 41.53 -13.97
C MET A 484 27.14 42.33 -13.51
N GLY A 485 28.35 41.85 -13.79
CA GLY A 485 29.59 42.42 -13.25
C GLY A 485 30.59 42.92 -14.30
N ASN A 486 30.61 42.35 -15.51
CA ASN A 486 31.59 42.73 -16.53
C ASN A 486 31.12 42.39 -17.96
N PHE A 487 30.75 43.40 -18.76
CA PHE A 487 30.18 43.27 -20.12
C PHE A 487 31.09 42.61 -21.21
N SER A 488 32.20 41.97 -20.83
CA SER A 488 33.10 41.26 -21.76
C SER A 488 32.69 39.80 -22.04
N MET A 489 31.78 39.24 -21.23
CA MET A 489 31.11 37.97 -21.47
C MET A 489 29.63 38.26 -21.72
N GLY A 490 29.13 37.91 -22.91
CA GLY A 490 27.74 38.11 -23.30
C GLY A 490 26.87 36.92 -22.86
N PRO A 491 25.71 36.69 -23.53
CA PRO A 491 24.82 35.61 -23.14
C PRO A 491 25.54 34.26 -23.16
N SER A 492 25.28 33.46 -22.13
CA SER A 492 25.66 32.05 -22.11
C SER A 492 24.44 31.18 -21.88
N VAL A 493 24.49 29.98 -22.44
CA VAL A 493 23.52 28.93 -22.20
C VAL A 493 24.21 27.83 -21.40
N MET A 494 23.53 27.38 -20.35
CA MET A 494 24.00 26.31 -19.48
C MET A 494 22.99 25.16 -19.53
N TRP A 495 23.51 23.95 -19.71
CA TRP A 495 22.73 22.72 -19.77
C TRP A 495 23.26 21.72 -18.75
N TRP A 496 22.37 21.01 -18.06
CA TRP A 496 22.74 19.86 -17.23
C TRP A 496 22.15 18.60 -17.85
N ALA A 497 23.02 17.76 -18.39
CA ALA A 497 22.65 16.47 -18.98
C ALA A 497 22.44 15.37 -17.91
N THR A 498 22.90 15.63 -16.67
CA THR A 498 22.65 14.81 -15.48
C THR A 498 22.64 15.72 -14.25
N GLU A 499 22.30 15.20 -13.06
CA GLU A 499 22.38 15.98 -11.82
C GLU A 499 23.78 16.60 -11.59
N HIS A 500 24.85 15.89 -11.93
CA HIS A 500 26.23 16.27 -11.60
C HIS A 500 27.04 16.84 -12.76
N PHE A 501 26.73 16.51 -14.02
CA PHE A 501 27.49 16.92 -15.20
C PHE A 501 26.68 17.84 -16.11
N GLY A 502 27.30 18.95 -16.49
CA GLY A 502 26.72 19.95 -17.38
C GLY A 502 27.73 20.51 -18.37
N ALA A 503 27.22 21.35 -19.26
CA ALA A 503 28.01 22.12 -20.21
C ALA A 503 27.56 23.59 -20.19
N GLN A 504 28.49 24.50 -20.44
CA GLN A 504 28.20 25.92 -20.65
C GLN A 504 28.85 26.38 -21.94
N ALA A 505 28.08 27.03 -22.80
CA ALA A 505 28.59 27.74 -23.97
C ALA A 505 28.31 29.24 -23.81
N SER A 506 29.31 30.09 -24.01
CA SER A 506 29.20 31.54 -23.84
C SER A 506 29.70 32.27 -25.08
N TYR A 507 28.98 33.33 -25.48
CA TYR A 507 29.37 34.24 -26.55
C TYR A 507 29.41 35.67 -26.04
N GLY A 508 30.55 36.35 -26.15
CA GLY A 508 30.72 37.76 -25.82
C GLY A 508 31.06 38.60 -27.04
N GLN A 509 30.43 39.77 -27.16
CA GLN A 509 30.70 40.75 -28.21
C GLN A 509 30.84 42.14 -27.57
N GLY A 510 31.98 42.80 -27.82
CA GLY A 510 32.34 44.09 -27.22
C GLY A 510 33.77 44.48 -27.59
N THR A 511 34.54 44.99 -26.63
CA THR A 511 35.98 45.32 -26.81
C THR A 511 36.82 44.14 -27.33
N PHE A 512 36.38 42.92 -27.03
CA PHE A 512 36.85 41.66 -27.61
C PHE A 512 35.63 40.83 -28.00
N THR A 513 35.75 40.00 -29.03
CA THR A 513 34.81 38.90 -29.30
C THR A 513 35.33 37.65 -28.58
N SER A 514 34.48 36.97 -27.82
CA SER A 514 34.87 35.79 -27.04
C SER A 514 33.91 34.62 -27.26
N TYR A 515 34.47 33.41 -27.36
CA TYR A 515 33.75 32.15 -27.47
C TYR A 515 34.30 31.21 -26.39
N SER A 516 33.42 30.71 -25.52
CA SER A 516 33.76 29.77 -24.46
C SER A 516 32.91 28.52 -24.54
N LEU A 517 33.54 27.36 -24.33
CA LEU A 517 32.87 26.08 -24.10
C LEU A 517 33.49 25.39 -22.88
N ARG A 518 32.68 25.03 -21.89
CA ARG A 518 33.12 24.44 -20.61
C ARG A 518 32.32 23.20 -20.28
N GLY A 519 32.99 22.19 -19.72
CA GLY A 519 32.36 21.14 -18.94
C GLY A 519 32.22 21.58 -17.49
N LEU A 520 31.10 21.28 -16.86
CA LEU A 520 30.77 21.64 -15.48
C LEU A 520 30.56 20.38 -14.62
N VAL A 521 31.00 20.44 -13.37
CA VAL A 521 30.80 19.39 -12.35
C VAL A 521 30.26 20.02 -11.07
N LYS A 522 29.10 19.56 -10.58
CA LYS A 522 28.61 19.88 -9.23
C LYS A 522 29.24 18.94 -8.20
N TYR A 523 29.53 19.48 -7.02
CA TYR A 523 29.96 18.73 -5.85
C TYR A 523 28.83 18.64 -4.81
N GLY A 524 28.99 17.78 -3.80
CA GLY A 524 28.03 17.66 -2.71
C GLY A 524 27.82 18.97 -1.94
N LYS A 525 26.64 19.13 -1.32
CA LYS A 525 26.27 20.36 -0.61
C LYS A 525 27.20 20.65 0.58
N ILE A 526 27.70 21.88 0.66
CA ILE A 526 28.50 22.40 1.77
C ILE A 526 27.75 23.59 2.38
N ALA A 527 27.41 23.50 3.67
CA ALA A 527 26.67 24.54 4.41
C ALA A 527 25.38 25.02 3.70
N GLY A 528 24.65 24.11 3.04
CA GLY A 528 23.41 24.40 2.30
C GLY A 528 23.60 24.91 0.86
N LEU A 529 24.82 25.29 0.49
CA LEU A 529 25.17 25.69 -0.88
C LEU A 529 25.64 24.48 -1.69
N THR A 530 25.40 24.47 -3.01
CA THR A 530 25.92 23.40 -3.89
C THR A 530 27.08 23.95 -4.71
N PRO A 531 28.35 23.73 -4.32
CA PRO A 531 29.49 24.22 -5.08
C PRO A 531 29.62 23.47 -6.41
N TYR A 532 30.12 24.17 -7.44
CA TYR A 532 30.43 23.60 -8.75
C TYR A 532 31.71 24.21 -9.33
N ALA A 533 32.40 23.46 -10.16
CA ALA A 533 33.55 23.94 -10.92
C ALA A 533 33.36 23.67 -12.41
N GLY A 534 34.00 24.50 -13.22
CA GLY A 534 34.04 24.37 -14.67
C GLY A 534 35.47 24.37 -15.19
N LEU A 535 35.74 23.50 -16.17
CA LEU A 535 36.97 23.52 -16.96
C LEU A 535 36.58 23.60 -18.43
N GLY A 536 37.26 24.45 -19.19
CA GLY A 536 36.90 24.68 -20.57
C GLY A 536 37.96 25.36 -21.42
N TYR A 537 37.51 25.75 -22.60
CA TYR A 537 38.31 26.36 -23.64
C TYR A 537 37.74 27.72 -24.01
N LEU A 538 38.61 28.71 -24.08
CA LEU A 538 38.27 30.09 -24.36
C LEU A 538 39.06 30.57 -25.59
N SER A 539 38.34 31.05 -26.59
CA SER A 539 38.90 31.68 -27.79
C SER A 539 38.50 33.15 -27.80
N VAL A 540 39.48 34.04 -27.99
CA VAL A 540 39.30 35.50 -27.91
C VAL A 540 39.89 36.15 -29.14
N GLU A 541 39.16 37.09 -29.71
CA GLU A 541 39.54 37.85 -30.89
C GLU A 541 39.29 39.36 -30.69
N ARG A 542 40.11 40.20 -31.32
CA ARG A 542 39.90 41.64 -31.36
C ARG A 542 40.45 42.21 -32.66
N GLU A 543 39.63 42.98 -33.35
CA GLU A 543 40.06 43.81 -34.48
C GLU A 543 40.26 45.23 -33.97
N THR A 544 41.42 45.83 -34.27
CA THR A 544 41.76 47.18 -33.85
C THR A 544 42.76 47.78 -34.83
N ASN A 545 42.67 49.09 -35.05
CA ASN A 545 43.69 49.81 -35.78
C ASN A 545 44.94 49.98 -34.90
N VAL A 546 46.12 49.69 -35.46
CA VAL A 546 47.42 49.86 -34.80
C VAL A 546 48.35 50.59 -35.77
N PHE A 547 48.76 51.81 -35.40
CA PHE A 547 49.59 52.70 -36.22
C PHE A 547 49.04 52.99 -37.64
N GLY A 548 47.72 52.96 -37.84
CA GLY A 548 47.07 53.18 -39.12
C GLY A 548 46.75 51.88 -39.89
N VAL A 549 47.13 50.71 -39.37
CA VAL A 549 46.88 49.40 -39.99
C VAL A 549 45.84 48.62 -39.17
N ASP A 550 44.76 48.16 -39.80
CA ASP A 550 43.78 47.31 -39.15
C ASP A 550 44.34 45.90 -38.93
N ALA A 551 44.36 45.48 -37.67
CA ALA A 551 44.95 44.21 -37.26
C ALA A 551 43.98 43.40 -36.39
N ARG A 552 43.66 42.19 -36.85
CA ARG A 552 43.00 41.14 -36.05
C ARG A 552 44.02 40.44 -35.16
N PHE A 553 43.80 40.49 -33.85
CA PHE A 553 44.49 39.72 -32.82
C PHE A 553 43.58 38.55 -32.42
N SER A 554 44.14 37.37 -32.24
CA SER A 554 43.41 36.16 -31.86
C SER A 554 44.25 35.30 -30.93
N GLY A 555 43.65 34.71 -29.90
CA GLY A 555 44.35 33.88 -28.93
C GLY A 555 43.40 32.94 -28.20
N LYS A 556 43.96 31.88 -27.66
CA LYS A 556 43.24 30.71 -27.15
C LYS A 556 43.86 30.24 -25.85
N GLY A 557 43.05 29.84 -24.89
CA GLY A 557 43.51 29.42 -23.56
C GLY A 557 42.55 28.43 -22.90
N GLY A 558 43.07 27.76 -21.87
CA GLY A 558 42.23 27.04 -20.91
C GLY A 558 41.51 28.04 -20.00
N GLU A 559 40.33 27.64 -19.52
CA GLU A 559 39.48 28.46 -18.67
C GLU A 559 39.00 27.66 -17.45
N ILE A 560 39.01 28.30 -16.28
CA ILE A 560 38.63 27.69 -14.99
C ILE A 560 37.58 28.57 -14.32
N LEU A 561 36.49 27.95 -13.89
CA LEU A 561 35.40 28.59 -13.16
C LEU A 561 35.17 27.87 -11.83
N ALA A 562 34.86 28.63 -10.79
CA ALA A 562 34.33 28.11 -9.53
C ALA A 562 33.08 28.90 -9.13
N GLY A 563 32.06 28.22 -8.64
CA GLY A 563 30.79 28.84 -8.28
C GLY A 563 29.96 28.06 -7.27
N VAL A 564 28.82 28.63 -6.91
CA VAL A 564 27.83 28.06 -6.00
C VAL A 564 26.43 28.14 -6.62
N LEU A 565 25.64 27.11 -6.37
CA LEU A 565 24.23 27.01 -6.71
C LEU A 565 23.39 27.25 -5.44
N LEU A 566 22.44 28.17 -5.57
CA LEU A 566 21.41 28.59 -4.62
C LEU A 566 20.03 28.19 -5.18
N PRO A 567 19.33 27.19 -4.60
CA PRO A 567 17.97 26.86 -5.01
C PRO A 567 17.00 27.98 -4.58
N ILE A 568 16.13 28.44 -5.49
CA ILE A 568 15.08 29.43 -5.19
C ILE A 568 13.73 28.73 -5.00
N SER A 569 13.41 27.76 -5.85
CA SER A 569 12.22 26.91 -5.76
C SER A 569 12.48 25.53 -6.38
N ALA A 570 11.46 24.67 -6.48
CA ALA A 570 11.60 23.36 -7.13
C ALA A 570 12.02 23.48 -8.60
N SER A 571 11.53 24.50 -9.32
CA SER A 571 11.75 24.69 -10.77
C SER A 571 12.71 25.85 -11.09
N LEU A 572 13.27 26.54 -10.09
CA LEU A 572 14.08 27.74 -10.28
C LEU A 572 15.33 27.73 -9.40
N SER A 573 16.49 27.99 -10.02
CA SER A 573 17.80 27.96 -9.35
C SER A 573 18.71 29.09 -9.81
N LEU A 574 19.55 29.59 -8.91
CA LEU A 574 20.52 30.65 -9.16
C LEU A 574 21.94 30.09 -9.05
N PHE A 575 22.74 30.25 -10.10
CA PHE A 575 24.14 29.84 -10.12
C PHE A 575 25.02 31.08 -10.20
N SER A 576 25.81 31.35 -9.17
CA SER A 576 26.78 32.46 -9.16
C SER A 576 28.20 31.91 -9.21
N ALA A 577 29.05 32.51 -10.03
CA ALA A 577 30.43 32.04 -10.27
C ALA A 577 31.42 33.19 -10.42
N ILE A 578 32.68 32.87 -10.11
CA ILE A 578 33.84 33.73 -10.36
C ILE A 578 34.68 33.05 -11.44
N ASN A 579 35.11 33.85 -12.41
CA ASN A 579 35.96 33.45 -13.51
C ASN A 579 37.18 34.36 -13.56
N ALA A 580 38.37 33.79 -13.74
CA ALA A 580 39.64 34.52 -13.75
C ALA A 580 40.59 33.92 -14.78
N ASN A 581 40.68 34.55 -15.96
CA ASN A 581 41.54 34.08 -17.05
C ASN A 581 42.56 35.15 -17.44
N THR A 582 43.62 34.73 -18.11
CA THR A 582 44.64 35.61 -18.69
C THR A 582 45.12 34.99 -19.99
N ILE A 583 44.78 35.62 -21.11
CA ILE A 583 45.24 35.23 -22.45
C ILE A 583 46.05 36.39 -23.04
N LYS A 584 47.30 36.12 -23.42
CA LYS A 584 48.10 37.06 -24.20
C LYS A 584 47.81 36.87 -25.69
N LEU A 585 47.53 37.96 -26.39
CA LEU A 585 47.39 38.04 -27.84
C LEU A 585 48.64 38.73 -28.38
N GLU A 586 49.47 38.01 -29.13
CA GLU A 586 50.74 38.54 -29.65
C GLU A 586 50.72 38.54 -31.17
N LYS A 587 51.08 39.67 -31.79
CA LYS A 587 51.15 39.79 -33.25
C LYS A 587 52.18 40.83 -33.65
N ILE A 588 52.94 40.56 -34.70
CA ILE A 588 53.78 41.57 -35.35
C ILE A 588 52.92 42.33 -36.35
N VAL A 589 52.86 43.65 -36.22
CA VAL A 589 52.16 44.55 -37.14
C VAL A 589 53.19 45.32 -37.96
N SER A 590 53.11 45.20 -39.29
CA SER A 590 53.98 45.92 -40.22
C SER A 590 53.33 47.24 -40.62
N ALA A 591 53.88 48.37 -40.17
CA ALA A 591 53.38 49.70 -40.48
C ALA A 591 54.52 50.59 -41.00
N LYS A 592 54.31 51.27 -42.13
CA LYS A 592 55.28 52.20 -42.76
C LYS A 592 56.70 51.63 -42.93
N GLY A 593 56.82 50.33 -43.20
CA GLY A 593 58.10 49.64 -43.40
C GLY A 593 58.80 49.17 -42.11
N GLN A 594 58.19 49.35 -40.93
CA GLN A 594 58.69 48.81 -39.67
C GLN A 594 57.80 47.68 -39.14
N ASN A 595 58.42 46.64 -38.59
CA ASN A 595 57.76 45.52 -37.92
C ASN A 595 57.72 45.76 -36.42
N VAL A 596 56.53 46.03 -35.87
CA VAL A 596 56.34 46.28 -34.44
C VAL A 596 55.69 45.07 -33.79
N PRO A 597 56.32 44.41 -32.80
CA PRO A 597 55.64 43.39 -31.99
C PRO A 597 54.63 44.07 -31.06
N VAL A 598 53.39 43.61 -31.09
CA VAL A 598 52.28 44.14 -30.30
C VAL A 598 51.68 43.02 -29.46
N THR A 599 51.66 43.22 -28.14
CA THR A 599 51.06 42.30 -27.18
C THR A 599 49.85 42.96 -26.54
N MET A 600 48.71 42.27 -26.54
CA MET A 600 47.51 42.64 -25.79
C MET A 600 47.21 41.57 -24.75
N SER A 601 46.85 41.96 -23.52
CA SER A 601 46.42 41.02 -22.47
C SER A 601 44.89 41.06 -22.33
N TYR A 602 44.26 39.90 -22.40
CA TYR A 602 42.84 39.70 -22.11
C TYR A 602 42.70 39.04 -20.73
N ASN A 603 42.39 39.85 -19.72
CA ASN A 603 42.36 39.46 -18.31
C ASN A 603 40.99 39.73 -17.66
N PRO A 604 39.90 39.04 -18.03
CA PRO A 604 38.63 39.20 -17.36
C PRO A 604 38.71 38.57 -15.96
N LEU A 605 38.44 39.39 -14.95
CA LEU A 605 37.76 38.93 -13.75
C LEU A 605 36.27 39.19 -13.98
N SER A 606 35.43 38.15 -13.95
CA SER A 606 33.97 38.28 -14.08
C SER A 606 33.24 37.57 -12.95
N PHE A 607 32.10 38.16 -12.56
CA PHE A 607 31.15 37.63 -11.60
C PHE A 607 29.84 37.35 -12.34
N THR A 608 29.65 36.10 -12.72
CA THR A 608 28.54 35.70 -13.60
C THR A 608 27.44 35.06 -12.77
N THR A 609 26.20 35.51 -12.96
CA THR A 609 25.02 34.97 -12.27
C THR A 609 24.00 34.47 -13.29
N THR A 610 23.64 33.20 -13.19
CA THR A 610 22.75 32.49 -14.12
C THR A 610 21.45 32.12 -13.42
N LEU A 611 20.32 32.44 -14.03
CA LEU A 611 19.01 31.93 -13.60
C LEU A 611 18.66 30.71 -14.45
N LEU A 612 18.45 29.57 -13.81
CA LEU A 612 18.17 28.29 -14.45
C LEU A 612 16.72 27.87 -14.14
N TYR A 613 15.98 27.51 -15.18
CA TYR A 613 14.60 27.02 -15.08
C TYR A 613 14.53 25.54 -15.46
N VAL A 614 13.66 24.79 -14.81
CA VAL A 614 13.37 23.38 -15.16
C VAL A 614 12.30 23.34 -16.23
N PHE A 615 12.58 22.67 -17.35
CA PHE A 615 11.55 22.24 -18.28
C PHE A 615 11.15 20.81 -17.88
N ASP A 616 9.86 20.62 -17.59
CA ASP A 616 9.28 19.31 -17.26
C ASP A 616 9.24 18.39 -18.49
#